data_AF-A0A6V8P1T8-F1
#
_entry.id   AF-A0A6V8P1T8-F1
#
_cell.length_a   1.000
_cell.length_b   1.000
_cell.length_c   1.000
_cell.angle_alpha   90.00
_cell.angle_beta   90.00
_cell.angle_gamma   90.00
#
_symmetry.space_group_name_H-M   'P 1'
#
loop_
_entity.id
_entity.type
_entity.pdbx_description
1 polymer ?
#
loop_
_entity_poly.entity_id
_entity_poly.type
_entity_poly.pdbx_seq_one_letter_code
_entity_poly.pdbx_strand_id
1 'polypeptide(L)'
;VIEEEAKKLSPCLLIVDSIQTMYTPEANSSPGSILQVRESALRLMRLAKEEGLTTIIIGHVTKEGSIAGPRILEHLVDTVVYFEGERERGHRVLRVVKNRFGSTNEVGIFQMRSQGLVQVDNPSAVFLSERSREVSGSAIMPTLTGNRPILVEIQALAVPSSLSVPRRSCNGVEYSRVLL
;
A
#
# COMPACT_ATOMS: atom_id res chain seq x y z
N VAL A 1 29.33 2.01 8.02
CA VAL A 1 29.46 1.72 6.57
C VAL A 1 28.50 2.55 5.74
N ILE A 2 27.18 2.31 5.78
CA ILE A 2 26.23 3.05 4.91
C ILE A 2 26.33 4.58 5.09
N GLU A 3 26.35 5.08 6.33
CA GLU A 3 26.47 6.52 6.61
C GLU A 3 27.80 7.10 6.09
N GLU A 4 28.88 6.35 6.23
CA GLU A 4 30.21 6.78 5.81
C GLU A 4 30.32 6.86 4.28
N GLU A 5 29.81 5.84 3.58
CA GLU A 5 29.78 5.81 2.11
C GLU A 5 28.81 6.86 1.55
N ALA A 6 27.66 7.09 2.19
CA ALA A 6 26.75 8.16 1.81
C ALA A 6 27.41 9.54 1.92
N LYS A 7 28.19 9.79 2.98
CA LYS A 7 28.96 11.04 3.13
C LYS A 7 30.04 11.18 2.07
N LYS A 8 30.77 10.11 1.75
CA LYS A 8 31.83 10.12 0.72
C LYS A 8 31.29 10.32 -0.69
N LEU A 9 30.19 9.65 -1.03
CA LEU A 9 29.60 9.67 -2.38
C LEU A 9 28.68 10.87 -2.60
N SER A 10 28.18 11.49 -1.51
CA SER A 10 27.21 12.58 -1.53
C SER A 10 26.06 12.35 -2.54
N PRO A 11 25.33 11.22 -2.46
CA PRO A 11 24.32 10.89 -3.44
C PRO A 11 23.10 11.82 -3.30
N CYS A 12 22.42 12.10 -4.41
CA CYS A 12 21.14 12.82 -4.36
C CYS A 12 19.99 11.94 -3.80
N LEU A 13 20.12 10.61 -3.89
CA LEU A 13 19.11 9.63 -3.49
C LEU A 13 19.77 8.41 -2.83
N LEU A 14 19.30 8.05 -1.65
CA LEU A 14 19.65 6.81 -0.94
C LEU A 14 18.41 5.92 -0.84
N ILE A 15 18.53 4.66 -1.28
CA ILE A 15 17.46 3.66 -1.18
C ILE A 15 17.92 2.54 -0.25
N VAL A 16 17.12 2.22 0.75
CA VAL A 16 17.37 1.15 1.73
C VAL A 16 16.33 0.04 1.57
N ASP A 17 16.73 -1.09 0.97
CA ASP A 17 15.92 -2.30 0.80
C ASP A 17 16.54 -3.50 1.54
N SER A 18 16.09 -3.87 2.74
CA SER A 18 14.98 -3.30 3.53
C SER A 18 15.45 -2.89 4.92
N ILE A 19 14.69 -2.02 5.60
CA ILE A 19 15.09 -1.52 6.94
C ILE A 19 15.27 -2.64 7.97
N GLN A 20 14.55 -3.75 7.82
CA GLN A 20 14.65 -4.92 8.70
C GLN A 20 16.04 -5.59 8.65
N THR A 21 16.81 -5.39 7.58
CA THR A 21 18.15 -5.99 7.45
C THR A 21 19.25 -5.07 7.95
N MET A 22 18.93 -3.86 8.42
CA MET A 22 19.91 -2.93 8.98
C MET A 22 20.33 -3.34 10.39
N TYR A 23 21.62 -3.21 10.66
CA TYR A 23 22.22 -3.48 11.96
C TYR A 23 22.86 -2.21 12.52
N THR A 24 22.52 -1.91 13.77
CA THR A 24 23.10 -0.82 14.55
C THR A 24 23.68 -1.41 15.84
N PRO A 25 25.02 -1.45 16.02
CA PRO A 25 25.66 -2.01 17.21
C PRO A 25 25.20 -1.38 18.54
N GLU A 26 24.81 -0.11 18.50
CA GLU A 26 24.43 0.69 19.67
C GLU A 26 23.01 0.38 20.16
N ALA A 27 22.19 -0.26 19.31
CA ALA A 27 20.91 -0.78 19.72
C ALA A 27 21.14 -2.16 20.36
N ASN A 28 21.18 -2.24 21.69
CA ASN A 28 21.30 -3.48 22.48
C ASN A 28 20.11 -4.44 22.26
N SER A 29 19.97 -4.98 21.05
CA SER A 29 18.84 -5.77 20.60
C SER A 29 19.23 -6.64 19.40
N SER A 30 18.45 -7.69 19.15
CA SER A 30 18.72 -8.60 18.03
C SER A 30 18.51 -7.91 16.66
N PRO A 31 19.27 -8.33 15.64
CA PRO A 31 19.01 -8.01 14.24
C PRO A 31 17.53 -8.16 13.84
N GLY A 32 16.96 -7.17 13.15
CA GLY A 32 15.57 -7.15 12.71
C GLY A 32 14.52 -6.89 13.80
N SER A 33 14.95 -6.66 15.04
CA SER A 33 14.02 -6.29 16.12
C SER A 33 13.44 -4.89 15.93
N ILE A 34 12.31 -4.63 16.58
CA ILE A 34 11.60 -3.34 16.54
C ILE A 34 12.52 -2.18 16.92
N LEU A 35 13.27 -2.35 18.00
CA LEU A 35 14.17 -1.32 18.52
C LEU A 35 15.24 -0.98 17.50
N GLN A 36 15.85 -1.99 16.89
CA GLN A 36 16.89 -1.79 15.91
C GLN A 36 16.39 -1.12 14.62
N VAL A 37 15.20 -1.51 14.14
CA VAL A 37 14.55 -0.88 12.97
C VAL A 37 14.28 0.61 13.27
N ARG A 38 13.80 0.92 14.47
CA ARG A 38 13.52 2.29 14.90
C ARG A 38 14.80 3.14 14.98
N GLU A 39 15.85 2.62 15.62
CA GLU A 39 17.13 3.32 15.74
C GLU A 39 17.79 3.53 14.36
N SER A 40 17.75 2.52 13.49
CA SER A 40 18.28 2.63 12.14
C SER A 40 17.54 3.70 11.33
N ALA A 41 16.21 3.76 11.43
CA ALA A 41 15.40 4.78 10.76
C ALA A 41 15.71 6.21 11.28
N LEU A 42 15.91 6.36 12.61
CA LEU A 42 16.30 7.65 13.20
C LEU A 42 17.66 8.13 12.71
N ARG A 43 18.64 7.23 12.58
CA ARG A 43 19.96 7.54 12.02
C ARG A 43 19.88 7.97 10.56
N LEU A 44 19.14 7.22 9.74
CA LEU A 44 18.91 7.56 8.33
C LEU A 44 18.20 8.91 8.17
N MET A 45 17.23 9.23 9.03
CA MET A 45 16.56 10.54 9.03
C MET A 45 17.54 11.67 9.37
N ARG A 46 18.44 11.47 10.35
CA ARG A 46 19.47 12.47 10.69
C ARG A 46 20.43 12.67 9.52
N LEU A 47 20.95 11.57 8.96
CA LEU A 47 21.81 11.61 7.78
C LEU A 47 21.15 12.36 6.62
N ALA A 48 19.88 12.07 6.33
CA ALA A 48 19.13 12.76 5.27
C ALA A 48 19.08 14.29 5.48
N LYS A 49 18.89 14.73 6.73
CA LYS A 49 18.84 16.16 7.08
C LYS A 49 20.20 16.83 7.08
N GLU A 50 21.23 16.15 7.58
CA GLU A 50 22.60 16.67 7.67
C GLU A 50 23.21 16.84 6.27
N GLU A 51 23.02 15.84 5.40
CA GLU A 51 23.62 15.81 4.07
C GLU A 51 22.69 16.37 2.97
N GLY A 52 21.44 16.70 3.30
CA GLY A 52 20.45 17.21 2.34
C GLY A 52 20.05 16.20 1.26
N LEU A 53 20.17 14.89 1.53
CA LEU A 53 19.87 13.83 0.56
C LEU A 53 18.47 13.24 0.77
N THR A 54 17.85 12.80 -0.34
CA THR A 54 16.55 12.11 -0.27
C THR A 54 16.75 10.66 0.11
N THR A 55 16.08 10.17 1.16
CA THR A 55 16.18 8.77 1.60
C THR A 55 14.84 8.05 1.46
N ILE A 56 14.83 6.92 0.74
CA ILE A 56 13.71 6.00 0.63
C ILE A 56 14.01 4.75 1.45
N ILE A 57 13.07 4.37 2.32
CA ILE A 57 13.18 3.21 3.20
C ILE A 57 12.09 2.21 2.84
N ILE A 58 12.47 0.98 2.52
CA ILE A 58 11.54 -0.11 2.23
C ILE A 58 11.33 -0.93 3.48
N GLY A 59 10.06 -1.13 3.84
CA GLY A 59 9.64 -1.93 4.99
C GLY A 59 8.59 -2.94 4.60
N HIS A 60 8.91 -4.23 4.75
CA HIS A 60 7.98 -5.33 4.53
C HIS A 60 6.96 -5.48 5.67
N VAL A 61 5.69 -5.80 5.32
CA VAL A 61 4.65 -6.23 6.25
C VAL A 61 4.62 -7.75 6.28
N THR A 62 4.67 -8.38 7.45
CA THR A 62 4.68 -9.84 7.59
C THR A 62 3.34 -10.42 8.08
N LYS A 63 3.18 -11.74 7.90
CA LYS A 63 1.90 -12.48 7.89
C LYS A 63 1.07 -12.45 9.19
N GLU A 64 1.64 -12.05 10.32
CA GLU A 64 0.93 -12.05 11.59
C GLU A 64 0.38 -10.67 12.00
N GLY A 65 0.63 -9.61 11.20
CA GLY A 65 0.31 -8.23 11.62
C GLY A 65 1.06 -7.77 12.88
N SER A 66 1.91 -8.63 13.45
CA SER A 66 2.61 -8.49 14.74
C SER A 66 4.09 -8.13 14.58
N ILE A 67 4.62 -8.00 13.36
CA ILE A 67 5.92 -7.35 13.19
C ILE A 67 5.65 -5.88 13.04
N ALA A 68 6.12 -5.11 14.03
CA ALA A 68 6.66 -3.76 13.91
C ALA A 68 6.53 -3.15 12.53
N GLY A 69 5.28 -2.84 12.16
CA GLY A 69 5.03 -2.47 10.79
C GLY A 69 5.69 -1.13 10.47
N PRO A 70 5.68 -0.72 9.20
CA PRO A 70 5.88 0.67 8.82
C PRO A 70 5.14 1.66 9.74
N ARG A 71 4.03 1.27 10.39
CA ARG A 71 3.36 1.99 11.49
C ARG A 71 4.28 2.53 12.59
N ILE A 72 5.29 1.78 13.01
CA ILE A 72 6.24 2.26 14.03
C ILE A 72 7.15 3.34 13.46
N LEU A 73 7.39 3.33 12.15
CA LEU A 73 8.17 4.36 11.47
C LEU A 73 7.31 5.53 10.97
N GLU A 74 5.99 5.37 10.86
CA GLU A 74 5.07 6.38 10.30
C GLU A 74 5.22 7.75 10.96
N HIS A 75 5.41 7.79 12.28
CA HIS A 75 5.58 9.05 13.00
C HIS A 75 6.97 9.66 12.80
N LEU A 76 7.98 8.85 12.48
CA LEU A 76 9.39 9.25 12.34
C LEU A 76 9.71 9.79 10.95
N VAL A 77 9.02 9.32 9.91
CA VAL A 77 9.30 9.70 8.52
C VAL A 77 8.45 10.88 8.05
N ASP A 78 8.91 11.58 7.02
CA ASP A 78 8.17 12.71 6.46
C ASP A 78 7.05 12.29 5.51
N THR A 79 7.23 11.17 4.80
CA THR A 79 6.24 10.60 3.88
C THR A 79 6.09 9.10 4.11
N VAL A 80 4.85 8.61 4.12
CA VAL A 80 4.49 7.19 4.24
C VAL A 80 3.65 6.81 3.04
N VAL A 81 4.10 5.78 2.34
CA VAL A 81 3.41 5.23 1.18
C VAL A 81 3.27 3.72 1.37
N TYR A 82 2.04 3.23 1.22
CA TYR A 82 1.72 1.81 1.23
C TYR A 82 1.61 1.29 -0.19
N PHE A 83 2.21 0.14 -0.46
CA PHE A 83 2.05 -0.57 -1.73
C PHE A 83 1.33 -1.88 -1.49
N GLU A 84 0.04 -1.89 -1.84
CA GLU A 84 -0.91 -2.95 -1.50
C GLU A 84 -1.43 -3.61 -2.78
N GLY A 85 -1.92 -4.84 -2.69
CA GLY A 85 -2.67 -5.41 -3.81
C GLY A 85 -3.17 -6.81 -3.52
N GLU A 86 -4.39 -7.09 -3.93
CA GLU A 86 -4.99 -8.41 -3.80
C GLU A 86 -4.38 -9.38 -4.82
N ARG A 87 -4.26 -10.65 -4.41
CA ARG A 87 -3.68 -11.70 -5.27
C ARG A 87 -4.52 -11.96 -6.52
N GLU A 88 -5.83 -11.78 -6.44
CA GLU A 88 -6.78 -12.20 -7.48
C GLU A 88 -6.89 -11.20 -8.64
N ARG A 89 -6.64 -9.91 -8.40
CA ARG A 89 -6.92 -8.85 -9.37
C ARG A 89 -5.70 -8.39 -10.17
N GLY A 90 -4.48 -8.86 -9.86
CA GLY A 90 -3.25 -8.52 -10.59
C GLY A 90 -2.81 -7.04 -10.52
N HIS A 91 -3.59 -6.18 -9.85
CA HIS A 91 -3.32 -4.77 -9.66
C HIS A 91 -2.68 -4.50 -8.30
N ARG A 92 -1.80 -3.49 -8.27
CA ARG A 92 -1.15 -2.95 -7.08
C ARG A 92 -1.55 -1.50 -6.92
N VAL A 93 -1.89 -1.09 -5.71
CA VAL A 93 -2.29 0.25 -5.33
C VAL A 93 -1.20 0.85 -4.46
N LEU A 94 -0.64 1.96 -4.90
CA LEU A 94 0.28 2.80 -4.16
C LEU A 94 -0.52 3.92 -3.50
N ARG A 95 -0.66 3.89 -2.17
CA ARG A 95 -1.48 4.82 -1.39
C ARG A 95 -0.61 5.65 -0.47
N VAL A 96 -0.76 6.98 -0.53
CA VAL A 96 -0.10 7.89 0.41
C VAL A 96 -0.91 7.94 1.70
N VAL A 97 -0.26 7.71 2.85
CA VAL A 97 -0.92 7.78 4.18
C VAL A 97 -0.43 8.99 4.97
N LYS A 98 0.82 9.40 4.76
CA LYS A 98 1.40 10.62 5.33
C LYS A 98 2.23 11.30 4.27
N ASN A 99 2.10 12.61 4.13
CA ASN A 99 2.93 13.38 3.23
C ASN A 99 3.11 14.79 3.80
N ARG A 100 4.30 15.10 4.29
CA ARG A 100 4.62 16.46 4.77
C ARG A 100 4.85 17.46 3.64
N PHE A 101 4.91 17.00 2.40
CA PHE A 101 5.23 17.81 1.23
C PHE A 101 4.08 17.91 0.22
N GLY A 102 2.89 17.40 0.56
CA GLY A 102 1.75 17.38 -0.36
C GLY A 102 0.52 16.65 0.17
N SER A 103 -0.40 16.34 -0.74
CA SER A 103 -1.65 15.65 -0.42
C SER A 103 -1.42 14.18 -0.04
N THR A 104 -2.25 13.68 0.87
CA THR A 104 -2.39 12.25 1.18
C THR A 104 -3.45 11.56 0.33
N ASN A 105 -4.24 12.31 -0.44
CA ASN A 105 -5.37 11.75 -1.16
C ASN A 105 -4.98 11.21 -2.55
N GLU A 106 -3.70 11.23 -2.87
CA GLU A 106 -3.15 10.68 -4.11
C GLU A 106 -2.99 9.17 -4.03
N VAL A 107 -3.33 8.52 -5.14
CA VAL A 107 -3.23 7.07 -5.31
C VAL A 107 -2.68 6.77 -6.69
N GLY A 108 -1.68 5.89 -6.76
CA GLY A 108 -1.17 5.31 -8.00
C GLY A 108 -1.68 3.88 -8.16
N ILE A 109 -2.12 3.51 -9.36
CA ILE A 109 -2.54 2.14 -9.67
C ILE A 109 -1.56 1.57 -10.68
N PHE A 110 -1.07 0.37 -10.41
CA PHE A 110 -0.06 -0.32 -11.19
C PHE A 110 -0.49 -1.75 -11.48
N GLN A 111 0.00 -2.31 -12.58
CA GLN A 111 -0.18 -3.70 -12.95
C GLN A 111 1.19 -4.34 -13.12
N MET A 112 1.38 -5.54 -12.55
CA MET A 112 2.60 -6.30 -12.80
C MET A 112 2.52 -6.94 -14.18
N ARG A 113 3.42 -6.57 -15.08
CA ARG A 113 3.60 -7.16 -16.41
C ARG A 113 4.95 -7.88 -16.48
N SER A 114 5.22 -8.55 -17.60
CA SER A 114 6.50 -9.25 -17.84
C SER A 114 7.72 -8.34 -17.66
N GLN A 115 7.59 -7.06 -18.01
CA GLN A 115 8.64 -6.04 -17.87
C GLN A 115 8.70 -5.36 -16.50
N GLY A 116 7.83 -5.71 -15.56
CA GLY A 116 7.72 -5.09 -14.23
C GLY A 116 6.42 -4.32 -14.01
N LEU A 117 6.44 -3.39 -13.04
CA LEU A 117 5.28 -2.58 -12.69
C LEU A 117 5.01 -1.51 -13.75
N VAL A 118 3.80 -1.51 -14.30
CA VAL A 118 3.34 -0.54 -15.30
C VAL A 118 2.15 0.25 -14.73
N GLN A 119 2.20 1.58 -14.85
CA GLN A 119 1.11 2.44 -14.41
C GLN A 119 -0.18 2.17 -15.19
N VAL A 120 -1.31 2.22 -14.50
CA VAL A 120 -2.66 2.15 -15.08
C VAL A 120 -3.24 3.56 -15.10
N ASP A 121 -3.26 4.18 -16.28
CA ASP A 121 -3.71 5.56 -16.44
C ASP A 121 -5.23 5.73 -16.29
N ASN A 122 -6.00 4.74 -16.73
CA ASN A 122 -7.46 4.73 -16.61
C ASN A 122 -7.93 3.48 -15.87
N PRO A 123 -7.98 3.55 -14.52
CA PRO A 123 -8.44 2.43 -13.70
C PRO A 123 -9.87 2.01 -14.05
N SER A 124 -10.77 2.97 -14.28
CA SER A 124 -12.15 2.71 -14.64
C SER A 124 -12.28 1.91 -15.93
N ALA A 125 -11.48 2.22 -16.96
CA ALA A 125 -11.48 1.43 -18.18
C ALA A 125 -11.05 -0.02 -17.94
N VAL A 126 -10.05 -0.23 -17.07
CA VAL A 126 -9.58 -1.58 -16.74
C VAL A 126 -10.64 -2.35 -15.95
N PHE A 127 -11.22 -1.77 -14.90
CA PHE A 127 -12.25 -2.43 -14.10
C PHE A 127 -13.53 -2.73 -14.89
N LEU A 128 -13.82 -1.96 -15.93
CA LEU A 128 -14.99 -2.15 -16.80
C LEU A 128 -14.71 -2.98 -18.06
N SER A 129 -13.45 -3.33 -18.33
CA SER A 129 -13.06 -3.99 -19.60
C SER A 129 -13.51 -5.45 -19.69
N GLU A 130 -13.64 -6.15 -18.55
CA GLU A 130 -14.07 -7.55 -18.48
C GLU A 130 -15.60 -7.71 -18.47
N ARG A 131 -16.34 -6.60 -18.56
CA ARG A 131 -17.79 -6.60 -18.49
C ARG A 131 -18.42 -7.17 -19.76
N SER A 132 -19.33 -8.11 -19.58
CA SER A 132 -20.33 -8.45 -20.59
C SER A 132 -21.41 -7.38 -20.61
N ARG A 133 -21.60 -6.72 -21.76
CA ARG A 133 -22.69 -5.73 -21.90
C ARG A 133 -24.04 -6.46 -21.74
N GLU A 134 -24.95 -5.88 -20.95
CA GLU A 134 -26.35 -6.32 -20.80
C GLU A 134 -26.63 -7.56 -19.92
N VAL A 135 -25.81 -7.81 -18.90
CA VAL A 135 -26.13 -8.86 -17.90
C VAL A 135 -26.96 -8.28 -16.75
N SER A 136 -28.08 -8.95 -16.43
CA SER A 136 -28.91 -8.61 -15.26
C SER A 136 -28.12 -8.84 -13.96
N GLY A 137 -28.37 -8.00 -12.95
CA GLY A 137 -27.65 -8.10 -11.67
C GLY A 137 -26.25 -7.46 -11.68
N SER A 138 -25.93 -6.62 -12.67
CA SER A 138 -24.69 -5.83 -12.72
C SER A 138 -25.02 -4.34 -12.77
N ALA A 139 -24.38 -3.55 -11.90
CA ALA A 139 -24.52 -2.10 -11.85
C ALA A 139 -23.16 -1.41 -11.69
N ILE A 140 -22.96 -0.29 -12.39
CA ILE A 140 -21.74 0.51 -12.26
C ILE A 140 -21.99 1.62 -11.25
N MET A 141 -21.10 1.72 -10.26
CA MET A 141 -21.14 2.75 -9.23
C MET A 141 -19.81 3.49 -9.20
N PRO A 142 -19.81 4.83 -9.14
CA PRO A 142 -18.61 5.58 -8.79
C PRO A 142 -18.31 5.40 -7.30
N THR A 143 -17.05 5.07 -7.00
CA THR A 143 -16.50 5.06 -5.64
C THR A 143 -15.27 5.95 -5.56
N LEU A 144 -14.90 6.37 -4.35
CA LEU A 144 -13.70 7.16 -4.11
C LEU A 144 -12.59 6.28 -3.53
N THR A 145 -11.44 6.25 -4.19
CA THR A 145 -10.21 5.69 -3.64
C THR A 145 -9.21 6.83 -3.46
N GLY A 146 -9.13 7.38 -2.24
CA GLY A 146 -8.51 8.68 -2.02
C GLY A 146 -9.36 9.78 -2.66
N ASN A 147 -8.74 10.69 -3.42
CA ASN A 147 -9.45 11.69 -4.23
C ASN A 147 -9.81 11.19 -5.65
N ARG A 148 -9.38 9.98 -6.04
CA ARG A 148 -9.65 9.47 -7.38
C ARG A 148 -11.02 8.80 -7.43
N PRO A 149 -11.97 9.31 -8.26
CA PRO A 149 -13.17 8.57 -8.58
C PRO A 149 -12.79 7.37 -9.44
N ILE A 150 -13.20 6.19 -8.99
CA ILE A 150 -13.03 4.93 -9.71
C ILE A 150 -14.42 4.37 -9.97
N LEU A 151 -14.68 3.94 -11.20
CA LEU A 151 -15.89 3.20 -11.50
C LEU A 151 -15.68 1.74 -11.13
N VAL A 152 -16.57 1.21 -10.30
CA VAL A 152 -16.58 -0.21 -9.90
C VAL A 152 -17.88 -0.86 -10.34
N GLU A 153 -17.81 -2.15 -10.65
CA GLU A 153 -18.98 -2.97 -10.92
C GLU A 153 -19.44 -3.64 -9.61
N ILE A 154 -20.71 -3.44 -9.25
CA ILE A 154 -21.40 -4.17 -8.20
C ILE A 154 -22.23 -5.26 -8.87
N GLN A 155 -22.09 -6.49 -8.39
CA GLN A 155 -22.80 -7.65 -8.91
C GLN A 155 -23.71 -8.24 -7.84
N ALA A 156 -24.90 -8.66 -8.26
CA ALA A 156 -25.92 -9.28 -7.42
C ALA A 156 -26.59 -10.43 -8.18
N LEU A 157 -26.78 -11.54 -7.50
CA LEU A 157 -27.56 -12.68 -8.00
C LEU A 157 -28.68 -12.97 -6.99
N ALA A 158 -29.91 -12.72 -7.41
CA ALA A 158 -31.10 -13.06 -6.63
C ALA A 158 -31.81 -14.24 -7.28
N VAL A 159 -32.06 -15.28 -6.50
CA VAL A 159 -32.82 -16.46 -6.93
C VAL A 159 -33.88 -16.79 -5.88
N PRO A 160 -35.08 -17.27 -6.26
CA PRO A 160 -36.08 -17.74 -5.31
C PRO A 160 -35.49 -18.81 -4.39
N SER A 161 -35.76 -18.71 -3.08
CA SER A 161 -35.29 -19.68 -2.11
C SER A 161 -36.42 -20.61 -1.69
N SER A 162 -36.13 -21.91 -1.63
CA SER A 162 -37.00 -22.92 -1.01
C SER A 162 -36.76 -23.06 0.50
N LEU A 163 -35.81 -22.32 1.07
CA LEU A 163 -35.48 -22.35 2.49
C LEU A 163 -36.43 -21.45 3.29
N SER A 164 -36.71 -21.82 4.53
CA SER A 164 -37.48 -20.99 5.47
C SER A 164 -36.79 -19.64 5.76
N VAL A 165 -35.46 -19.64 5.76
CA VAL A 165 -34.64 -18.43 5.84
C VAL A 165 -33.74 -18.35 4.61
N PRO A 166 -33.96 -17.38 3.70
CA PRO A 166 -33.14 -17.23 2.50
C PRO A 166 -31.67 -16.95 2.82
N ARG A 167 -30.77 -17.59 2.08
CA ARG A 167 -29.33 -17.35 2.19
C ARG A 167 -28.97 -15.98 1.60
N ARG A 168 -28.19 -15.20 2.34
CA ARG A 168 -27.59 -13.93 1.89
C ARG A 168 -26.08 -14.02 2.07
N SER A 169 -25.33 -13.58 1.08
CA SER A 169 -23.86 -13.57 1.11
C SER A 169 -23.37 -12.39 0.30
N CYS A 170 -22.28 -11.77 0.74
CA CYS A 170 -21.65 -10.67 0.05
C CYS A 170 -20.13 -10.78 0.14
N ASN A 171 -19.43 -10.18 -0.82
CA ASN A 171 -17.98 -10.05 -0.85
C ASN A 171 -17.65 -8.63 -1.29
N GLY A 172 -16.67 -7.99 -0.66
CA GLY A 172 -16.25 -6.61 -0.96
C GLY A 172 -17.19 -5.51 -0.51
N VAL A 173 -18.33 -5.84 0.13
CA VAL A 173 -19.28 -4.89 0.71
C VAL A 173 -19.66 -5.30 2.14
N GLU A 174 -19.97 -4.31 2.97
CA GLU A 174 -20.38 -4.54 4.35
C GLU A 174 -21.75 -5.22 4.42
N TYR A 175 -21.84 -6.38 5.08
CA TYR A 175 -23.06 -7.20 5.11
C TYR A 175 -24.28 -6.46 5.70
N SER A 176 -24.07 -5.63 6.73
CA SER A 176 -25.12 -4.79 7.34
C SER A 176 -25.79 -3.85 6.33
N ARG A 177 -25.02 -3.30 5.38
CA ARG A 177 -25.53 -2.39 4.34
C ARG A 177 -26.35 -3.10 3.28
N VAL A 178 -26.09 -4.38 3.05
CA VAL A 178 -26.84 -5.22 2.10
C VAL A 178 -28.19 -5.66 2.67
N LEU A 179 -28.37 -5.60 3.99
CA LEU A 179 -29.62 -5.97 4.66
C LEU A 179 -30.65 -4.83 4.77
N LEU A 180 -30.26 -3.60 4.46
CA LEU A 180 -31.15 -2.42 4.41
C LEU A 180 -32.02 -2.48 3.15
#